data_AF-A0A966EMH0-F1
#
_entry.id   AF-A0A966EMH0-F1
#
_cell.length_a   1.000
_cell.length_b   1.000
_cell.length_c   1.000
_cell.angle_alpha   90.00
_cell.angle_beta   90.00
_cell.angle_gamma   90.00
#
_symmetry.space_group_name_H-M   'P 1'
#
loop_
_entity.id
_entity.type
_entity.pdbx_description
1 polymer ?
#
loop_
_entity_poly.entity_id
_entity_poly.type
_entity_poly.pdbx_seq_one_letter_code
_entity_poly.pdbx_strand_id
1 'polypeptide(L)' 'MNIHKATSKNDLGKEAARIGAQKIRESISTQGEANIIVATGASQFEML' A
#
# COMPACT_ATOMS: atom_id res chain seq x y z
N MET A 1 5.39 -0.65 -15.93
CA MET A 1 4.08 -0.74 -15.23
C MET A 1 4.04 -2.08 -14.52
N ASN A 2 3.88 -2.09 -13.20
CA ASN A 2 3.81 -3.32 -12.41
C ASN A 2 2.35 -3.62 -12.11
N ILE A 3 1.87 -4.81 -12.46
CA ILE A 3 0.48 -5.22 -12.28
C ILE A 3 0.44 -6.36 -11.28
N HIS A 4 -0.33 -6.19 -10.21
CA HIS A 4 -0.60 -7.22 -9.20
C HIS A 4 -2.05 -7.67 -9.32
N LYS A 5 -2.27 -8.98 -9.46
CA LYS A 5 -3.61 -9.59 -9.50
C LYS A 5 -3.75 -10.51 -8.30
N ALA A 6 -4.87 -10.38 -7.58
CA ALA A 6 -5.21 -11.23 -6.45
C ALA A 6 -6.56 -11.91 -6.67
N THR A 7 -6.79 -12.99 -5.94
CA THR A 7 -8.00 -13.85 -6.04
C THR A 7 -9.21 -13.26 -5.36
N SER A 8 -9.01 -12.43 -4.33
CA SER A 8 -10.07 -11.72 -3.62
C SER A 8 -9.66 -10.28 -3.38
N LYS A 9 -10.65 -9.45 -3.04
CA LYS A 9 -10.39 -8.05 -2.70
C LYS A 9 -9.57 -7.92 -1.41
N ASN A 10 -9.80 -8.79 -0.43
CA ASN A 10 -9.03 -8.86 0.81
C ASN A 10 -7.55 -9.19 0.55
N ASP A 11 -7.27 -10.13 -0.35
CA ASP A 11 -5.89 -10.46 -0.73
C ASP A 11 -5.21 -9.30 -1.45
N LEU A 12 -5.97 -8.58 -2.30
CA LEU A 12 -5.47 -7.38 -2.96
C LEU A 12 -5.15 -6.27 -1.95
N GLY A 13 -6.02 -6.05 -0.97
CA GLY A 13 -5.84 -5.09 0.12
C GLY A 13 -4.58 -5.40 0.95
N LYS A 14 -4.41 -6.65 1.38
CA LYS A 14 -3.20 -7.11 2.11
C LYS A 14 -1.92 -6.90 1.31
N GLU A 15 -1.93 -7.26 0.03
CA GLU A 15 -0.75 -7.10 -0.83
C GLU A 15 -0.42 -5.63 -1.04
N ALA A 16 -1.44 -4.79 -1.27
CA ALA A 16 -1.24 -3.36 -1.39
C ALA A 16 -0.72 -2.74 -0.07
N ALA A 17 -1.25 -3.15 1.09
CA ALA A 17 -0.76 -2.71 2.40
C ALA A 17 0.70 -3.12 2.61
N ARG A 18 1.06 -4.36 2.26
CA ARG A 18 2.43 -4.88 2.35
C ARG A 18 3.40 -4.02 1.52
N ILE A 19 3.03 -3.73 0.26
CA ILE A 19 3.83 -2.89 -0.65
C ILE A 19 3.96 -1.46 -0.13
N GLY A 20 2.84 -0.85 0.30
CA GLY A 20 2.83 0.49 0.87
C GLY A 20 3.73 0.59 2.11
N ALA A 21 3.55 -0.32 3.06
CA ALA A 21 4.34 -0.37 4.29
C ALA A 21 5.84 -0.57 4.02
N GLN A 22 6.19 -1.39 3.02
CA GLN A 22 7.59 -1.55 2.60
C GLN A 22 8.17 -0.21 2.10
N LYS A 23 7.49 0.48 1.19
CA LYS A 23 7.95 1.76 0.65
C LYS A 23 8.07 2.86 1.69
N ILE A 24 7.13 2.89 2.64
CA ILE A 24 7.16 3.82 3.77
C ILE A 24 8.42 3.57 4.61
N ARG A 25 8.70 2.32 4.99
CA ARG A 25 9.90 1.98 5.77
C ARG A 25 11.19 2.31 5.02
N GLU A 26 11.25 2.03 3.72
CA GLU A 26 12.39 2.38 2.87
C GLU A 26 12.63 3.90 2.83
N SER A 27 11.57 4.69 2.66
CA SER A 27 11.66 6.17 2.66
C SER A 27 12.12 6.70 4.02
N ILE A 28 11.50 6.24 5.13
CA ILE A 28 11.91 6.64 6.48
C ILE A 28 13.37 6.27 6.74
N SER A 29 13.80 5.07 6.35
CA SER A 29 15.19 4.63 6.54
C SER A 29 16.21 5.43 5.74
N THR A 30 15.83 5.98 4.58
CA THR A 30 16.77 6.65 3.67
C THR A 30 16.71 8.17 3.75
N GLN A 31 15.58 8.74 4.17
CA GLN A 31 15.32 10.18 4.17
C GLN A 31 14.91 10.71 5.56
N GLY A 32 14.69 9.84 6.54
CA GLY A 32 14.23 10.20 7.90
C GLY A 32 12.72 10.42 8.00
N GLU A 33 12.01 10.49 6.87
CA GLU A 33 10.57 10.69 6.80
C GLU A 33 9.94 9.97 5.59
N ALA A 34 8.60 9.89 5.60
CA ALA A 34 7.82 9.45 4.45
C ALA A 34 6.56 10.29 4.33
N ASN A 35 6.30 10.79 3.12
CA ASN A 35 5.08 11.50 2.78
C ASN A 35 4.18 10.57 1.97
N ILE A 36 2.90 10.45 2.36
CA ILE A 36 1.95 9.53 1.73
C ILE A 36 0.73 10.31 1.28
N ILE A 37 0.33 10.11 0.03
CA ILE A 37 -0.95 10.59 -0.49
C ILE A 37 -1.89 9.40 -0.54
N VAL A 38 -2.97 9.47 0.24
CA VAL A 38 -3.97 8.41 0.32
C VAL A 38 -5.17 8.79 -0.55
N ALA A 39 -5.56 7.91 -1.47
CA ALA A 39 -6.79 8.07 -2.24
C ALA A 39 -7.98 7.58 -1.41
N THR A 40 -9.07 8.33 -1.39
CA THR A 40 -10.30 7.95 -0.66
C THR A 40 -11.35 7.32 -1.58
N GLY A 41 -12.15 6.37 -1.05
CA GLY A 41 -13.24 5.72 -1.79
C GLY A 41 -13.61 4.31 -1.30
N ALA A 42 -14.65 3.70 -1.87
CA ALA A 42 -15.17 2.39 -1.44
C ALA A 42 -14.14 1.23 -1.49
N SER A 43 -13.13 1.33 -2.36
CA SER A 43 -12.08 0.31 -2.51
C SER A 43 -10.96 0.35 -1.45
N GLN A 44 -10.98 1.32 -0.51
CA GLN A 44 -9.92 1.50 0.50
C GLN A 44 -10.12 0.66 1.78
N PHE A 45 -11.34 0.17 2.04
CA PHE A 45 -11.72 -0.39 3.35
C PHE A 45 -11.12 -1.77 3.63
N GLU A 46 -10.57 -2.44 2.62
CA GLU A 46 -9.98 -3.78 2.76
C GLU A 46 -8.45 -3.71 2.99
N MET A 47 -7.89 -2.51 3.13
CA MET A 47 -6.45 -2.27 3.28
C MET A 47 -5.99 -2.09 4.73
N LEU A 48 -6.93 -2.00 5.70
CA LEU A 48 -6.68 -1.85 7.14
C LEU A 48 -6.88 -3.18 7.88
#